data_AF-A0A2H0NAX5-F1
#
_entry.id   AF-A0A2H0NAX5-F1
#
_cell.length_a   1.000
_cell.length_b   1.000
_cell.length_c   1.000
_cell.angle_alpha   90.00
_cell.angle_beta   90.00
_cell.angle_gamma   90.00
#
_symmetry.space_group_name_H-M   'P 1'
#
loop_
_entity.id
_entity.type
_entity.pdbx_description
1 polymer ?
#
loop_
_entity_poly.entity_id
_entity_poly.type
_entity_poly.pdbx_seq_one_letter_code
_entity_poly.pdbx_strand_id
1 'polypeptide(L)'
;MPKYETIIGLEIHLQLKTKSKMFCSCSNDGENQPPNTTICPVCLGHPGTLPTVNEEAVKQGLSLALALHCQINQQSKFDRKNYFYPDLPKGYQISQFDVPLAHDGYLIIKTDHQKKRIRLERVHLEEDAAKNIHQGNKTLVDFNRGGTPLAEIVTRPDFDQPTEAKQFLQQLRLIARYLGVSDADMEKGQLRCDANISLRPQGDQKLYPKTEIKNLNSFKAVEKALEFERQRQEKLWEQKKPPQLTSTRGWDENRGETVEQRTKESFADYRYFPEPDLPPLVIKESLINQAQSLMPELPLEREERFIKEYGLLPPDAEVLIKQKNWADYYEAVMSDFRAWLFKANGLSEVSEQAAQLWQKHKAFLAKLAVNWITTEVFRLISKDFKWNDFKITAENMAEFLSLIYQKKINSSAAQTILKQMFASGDDPSNIAEKLDLAQIDDVSTLEDLATKVIMMHPDQAKQYRSGKEALIKFFVGKLMQESKGRANPLAAEEILRKKIK
;
A
#
# COMPACT_ATOMS: atom_id res chain seq x y z
N MET A 1 18.81 6.53 36.10
CA MET A 1 19.62 5.71 35.17
C MET A 1 19.89 6.56 33.94
N PRO A 2 21.08 6.48 33.31
CA PRO A 2 21.32 7.18 32.05
C PRO A 2 20.28 6.73 31.02
N LYS A 3 19.62 7.70 30.37
CA LYS A 3 18.77 7.42 29.21
C LYS A 3 19.68 7.24 28.00
N TYR A 4 19.41 6.23 27.18
CA TYR A 4 20.14 5.98 25.93
C TYR A 4 19.29 6.43 24.74
N GLU A 5 19.93 7.03 23.75
CA GLU A 5 19.35 7.32 22.45
C GLU A 5 19.62 6.12 21.53
N THR A 6 18.55 5.65 20.87
CA THR A 6 18.63 4.62 19.84
C THR A 6 18.86 5.28 18.49
N ILE A 7 19.82 4.76 17.73
CA ILE A 7 20.18 5.25 16.40
C ILE A 7 20.06 4.08 15.44
N ILE A 8 19.10 4.15 14.52
CA ILE A 8 18.84 3.10 13.54
C ILE A 8 19.00 3.67 12.12
N GLY A 9 19.59 2.88 11.23
CA GLY A 9 19.66 3.14 9.79
C GLY A 9 19.40 1.86 8.99
N LEU A 10 18.83 1.98 7.80
CA LEU A 10 18.43 0.84 6.98
C LEU A 10 19.18 0.84 5.65
N GLU A 11 19.53 -0.37 5.20
CA GLU A 11 20.03 -0.65 3.86
C GLU A 11 19.00 -1.55 3.17
N ILE A 12 18.42 -1.06 2.09
CA ILE A 12 17.20 -1.64 1.51
C ILE A 12 17.47 -1.97 0.06
N HIS A 13 17.22 -3.21 -0.33
CA HIS A 13 17.31 -3.65 -1.72
C HIS A 13 15.91 -3.86 -2.27
N LEU A 14 15.60 -3.17 -3.35
CA LEU A 14 14.32 -3.24 -4.05
C LEU A 14 14.54 -3.84 -5.44
N GLN A 15 13.90 -4.97 -5.71
CA GLN A 15 13.89 -5.59 -7.03
C GLN A 15 12.99 -4.82 -7.98
N LEU A 16 13.56 -4.34 -9.10
CA LEU A 16 12.79 -3.61 -10.11
C LEU A 16 12.06 -4.56 -11.06
N LYS A 17 10.84 -4.19 -11.43
CA LYS A 17 9.90 -4.97 -12.25
C LYS A 17 10.05 -4.60 -13.72
N THR A 18 11.26 -4.80 -14.25
CA THR A 18 11.58 -4.63 -15.67
C THR A 18 11.29 -5.91 -16.45
N LYS A 19 11.21 -5.80 -17.79
CA LYS A 19 11.04 -6.97 -18.67
C LYS A 19 12.32 -7.80 -18.81
N SER A 20 13.46 -7.13 -18.94
CA SER A 20 14.78 -7.76 -19.06
C SER A 20 15.67 -7.48 -17.86
N LYS A 21 16.73 -8.29 -17.70
CA LYS A 21 17.75 -8.13 -16.66
C LYS A 21 18.50 -6.79 -16.77
N MET A 22 19.31 -6.47 -15.76
CA MET A 22 19.99 -5.17 -15.62
C MET A 22 21.06 -4.95 -16.70
N PHE A 23 21.79 -6.02 -17.02
CA PHE A 23 22.97 -5.95 -17.88
C PHE A 23 22.92 -6.91 -19.09
N CYS A 24 21.78 -7.53 -19.36
CA CYS A 24 21.58 -8.42 -20.51
C CYS A 24 20.09 -8.48 -20.94
N SER A 25 19.81 -9.14 -22.07
CA SER A 25 18.47 -9.24 -22.67
C SER A 25 17.60 -10.38 -22.14
N CYS A 26 18.07 -11.17 -21.16
CA CYS A 26 17.28 -12.25 -20.57
C CYS A 26 16.02 -11.72 -19.89
N SER A 27 14.96 -12.54 -19.89
CA SER A 27 13.76 -12.28 -19.09
C SER A 27 14.12 -12.09 -17.61
N ASN A 28 13.47 -11.11 -16.98
CA ASN A 28 13.55 -10.87 -15.53
C ASN A 28 12.49 -11.64 -14.73
N ASP A 29 11.63 -12.42 -15.39
CA ASP A 29 10.58 -13.23 -14.76
C ASP A 29 11.10 -14.64 -14.38
N GLY A 30 12.20 -14.70 -13.63
CA GLY A 30 12.87 -15.96 -13.31
C GLY A 30 12.30 -16.73 -12.12
N GLU A 31 11.49 -16.09 -11.27
CA GLU A 31 11.05 -16.64 -9.97
C GLU A 31 10.15 -17.88 -10.10
N ASN A 32 9.30 -17.92 -11.14
CA ASN A 32 8.35 -19.00 -11.40
C ASN A 32 8.78 -19.93 -12.55
N GLN A 33 10.04 -19.87 -12.95
CA GLN A 33 10.57 -20.64 -14.07
C GLN A 33 11.40 -21.84 -13.57
N PRO A 34 11.54 -22.92 -14.37
CA PRO A 34 12.46 -23.99 -14.03
C PRO A 34 13.89 -23.45 -13.85
N PRO A 35 14.71 -24.03 -12.94
CA PRO A 35 16.05 -23.52 -12.65
C PRO A 35 16.90 -23.34 -13.91
N ASN A 36 17.68 -22.25 -13.97
CA ASN A 36 18.65 -21.99 -15.03
C ASN A 36 18.06 -21.93 -16.46
N THR A 37 16.84 -21.40 -16.63
CA THR A 37 16.18 -21.23 -17.93
C THR A 37 16.14 -19.78 -18.44
N THR A 38 16.29 -18.80 -17.54
CA THR A 38 16.27 -17.35 -17.87
C THR A 38 17.68 -16.76 -17.86
N ILE A 39 18.61 -17.45 -18.51
CA ILE A 39 20.06 -17.15 -18.44
C ILE A 39 20.67 -16.99 -19.84
N CYS A 40 21.84 -16.35 -19.90
CA CYS A 40 22.64 -16.18 -21.10
C CYS A 40 24.13 -16.10 -20.73
N PRO A 41 25.05 -16.19 -21.70
CA PRO A 41 26.48 -16.06 -21.45
C PRO A 41 26.88 -14.81 -20.66
N VAL A 42 26.21 -13.66 -20.86
CA VAL A 42 26.50 -12.40 -20.14
C VAL A 42 26.22 -12.53 -18.64
N CYS A 43 25.01 -12.93 -18.25
CA CYS A 43 24.66 -13.03 -16.83
C CYS A 43 25.34 -14.22 -16.13
N LEU A 44 25.80 -15.22 -16.89
CA LEU A 44 26.65 -16.31 -16.41
C LEU A 44 28.14 -15.96 -16.36
N GLY A 45 28.55 -14.76 -16.79
CA GLY A 45 29.95 -14.35 -16.76
C GLY A 45 30.87 -15.20 -17.65
N HIS A 46 30.37 -15.69 -18.78
CA HIS A 46 31.20 -16.45 -19.72
C HIS A 46 32.35 -15.58 -20.27
N PRO A 47 33.53 -16.17 -20.54
CA PRO A 47 34.65 -15.43 -21.11
C PRO A 47 34.29 -14.71 -22.42
N GLY A 48 34.68 -13.43 -22.52
CA GLY A 48 34.47 -12.61 -23.72
C GLY A 48 33.09 -11.94 -23.82
N THR A 49 32.25 -12.05 -22.79
CA THR A 49 30.94 -11.37 -22.76
C THR A 49 31.03 -9.99 -22.11
N LEU A 50 30.14 -9.07 -22.49
CA LEU A 50 30.10 -7.69 -21.98
C LEU A 50 28.68 -7.33 -21.50
N PRO A 51 28.55 -6.54 -20.42
CA PRO A 51 27.27 -6.04 -19.92
C PRO A 51 26.68 -4.94 -20.82
N THR A 52 25.37 -4.76 -20.80
CA THR A 52 24.68 -3.62 -21.42
C THR A 52 23.55 -3.13 -20.52
N VAL A 53 23.62 -1.86 -20.10
CA VAL A 53 22.68 -1.26 -19.15
C VAL A 53 21.24 -1.25 -19.68
N ASN A 54 20.31 -1.65 -18.84
CA ASN A 54 18.88 -1.61 -19.11
C ASN A 54 18.29 -0.19 -18.93
N GLU A 55 17.82 0.41 -20.02
CA GLU A 55 17.21 1.75 -20.01
C GLU A 55 15.98 1.85 -19.10
N GLU A 56 15.13 0.82 -19.09
CA GLU A 56 13.93 0.79 -18.26
C GLU A 56 14.30 0.72 -16.77
N ALA A 57 15.34 -0.03 -16.40
CA ALA A 57 15.83 -0.06 -15.02
C ALA A 57 16.32 1.32 -14.55
N VAL A 58 17.00 2.07 -15.43
CA VAL A 58 17.42 3.45 -15.15
C VAL A 58 16.20 4.36 -14.98
N LYS A 59 15.19 4.28 -15.86
CA LYS A 59 13.95 5.05 -15.74
C LYS A 59 13.22 4.78 -14.43
N GLN A 60 13.04 3.50 -14.08
CA GLN A 60 12.40 3.09 -12.83
C GLN A 60 13.18 3.55 -11.60
N GLY A 61 14.52 3.46 -11.64
CA GLY A 61 15.40 4.01 -10.60
C GLY A 61 15.26 5.51 -10.43
N LEU A 62 15.15 6.26 -11.54
CA LEU A 62 14.93 7.72 -11.52
C LEU A 62 13.56 8.06 -10.95
N SER A 63 12.49 7.39 -11.37
CA SER A 63 11.15 7.59 -10.80
C SER A 63 11.12 7.32 -9.31
N LEU A 64 11.81 6.27 -8.83
CA LEU A 64 11.97 5.99 -7.41
C LEU A 64 12.74 7.12 -6.70
N ALA A 65 13.87 7.56 -7.25
CA ALA A 65 14.68 8.63 -6.67
C ALA A 65 13.91 9.97 -6.57
N LEU A 66 13.14 10.32 -7.61
CA LEU A 66 12.28 11.51 -7.62
C LEU A 66 11.16 11.40 -6.58
N ALA A 67 10.51 10.24 -6.46
CA ALA A 67 9.48 9.98 -5.44
C ALA A 67 10.02 10.01 -4.01
N LEU A 68 11.32 9.76 -3.85
CA LEU A 68 12.05 9.88 -2.60
C LEU A 68 12.75 11.23 -2.44
N HIS A 69 12.39 12.22 -3.27
CA HIS A 69 12.89 13.59 -3.24
C HIS A 69 14.43 13.69 -3.25
N CYS A 70 15.11 12.74 -3.91
CA CYS A 70 16.56 12.75 -4.05
C CYS A 70 17.03 13.78 -5.07
N GLN A 71 18.28 14.22 -4.92
CA GLN A 71 19.02 14.94 -5.95
C GLN A 71 19.58 13.93 -6.95
N ILE A 72 19.29 14.13 -8.24
CA ILE A 72 19.74 13.23 -9.32
C ILE A 72 21.14 13.64 -9.77
N ASN A 73 22.05 12.69 -9.85
CA ASN A 73 23.37 12.91 -10.45
C ASN A 73 23.25 12.92 -11.98
N GLN A 74 23.54 14.05 -12.64
CA GLN A 74 23.53 14.12 -14.11
C GLN A 74 24.58 13.21 -14.77
N GLN A 75 25.68 12.94 -14.05
CA GLN A 75 26.66 11.94 -14.42
C GLN A 75 26.71 10.91 -13.32
N SER A 76 26.55 9.64 -13.70
CA SER A 76 26.64 8.50 -12.80
C SER A 76 27.53 7.44 -13.43
N LYS A 77 28.02 6.48 -12.65
CA LYS A 77 28.83 5.39 -13.19
C LYS A 77 28.54 4.09 -12.47
N PHE A 78 28.87 2.98 -13.13
CA PHE A 78 28.88 1.67 -12.53
C PHE A 78 30.29 1.32 -12.07
N ASP A 79 30.36 0.48 -11.04
CA ASP A 79 31.57 0.03 -10.37
C ASP A 79 31.48 -1.49 -10.13
N ARG A 80 32.64 -2.14 -10.08
CA ARG A 80 32.72 -3.55 -9.69
C ARG A 80 32.92 -3.67 -8.19
N LYS A 81 31.99 -4.35 -7.52
CA LYS A 81 32.11 -4.82 -6.14
C LYS A 81 32.64 -6.25 -6.15
N ASN A 82 33.93 -6.43 -5.85
CA ASN A 82 34.62 -7.71 -6.04
C ASN A 82 34.48 -8.62 -4.82
N TYR A 83 33.80 -9.76 -4.97
CA TYR A 83 33.75 -10.82 -3.97
C TYR A 83 33.42 -12.17 -4.62
N PHE A 84 33.94 -13.25 -4.03
CA PHE A 84 33.73 -14.60 -4.54
C PHE A 84 32.61 -15.29 -3.77
N TYR A 85 31.55 -15.67 -4.47
CA TYR A 85 30.50 -16.51 -3.92
C TYR A 85 29.84 -17.33 -5.05
N PRO A 86 29.35 -18.57 -4.80
CA PRO A 86 28.84 -19.44 -5.87
C PRO A 86 27.67 -18.88 -6.69
N ASP A 87 26.90 -17.95 -6.12
CA ASP A 87 25.76 -17.31 -6.79
C ASP A 87 26.13 -16.08 -7.64
N LEU A 88 27.42 -15.73 -7.67
CA LEU A 88 27.94 -14.58 -8.41
C LEU A 88 28.99 -15.05 -9.42
N PRO A 89 28.58 -15.46 -10.63
CA PRO A 89 29.45 -16.21 -11.53
C PRO A 89 30.60 -15.36 -12.10
N LYS A 90 30.44 -14.03 -12.14
CA LYS A 90 31.48 -13.09 -12.58
C LYS A 90 32.63 -12.90 -11.58
N GLY A 91 32.43 -13.29 -10.30
CA GLY A 91 33.36 -12.96 -9.21
C GLY A 91 33.35 -11.48 -8.80
N TYR A 92 32.43 -10.69 -9.37
CA TYR A 92 32.13 -9.32 -8.99
C TYR A 92 30.67 -9.00 -9.33
N GLN A 93 30.08 -8.09 -8.56
CA GLN A 93 28.74 -7.54 -8.79
C GLN A 93 28.91 -6.16 -9.40
N ILE A 94 28.21 -5.88 -10.50
CA ILE A 94 28.13 -4.52 -11.05
C ILE A 94 27.13 -3.73 -10.19
N SER A 95 27.61 -2.68 -9.54
CA SER A 95 26.87 -1.79 -8.65
C SER A 95 27.30 -0.34 -8.91
N GLN A 96 27.05 0.60 -7.99
CA GLN A 96 27.60 1.96 -8.06
C GLN A 96 28.23 2.30 -6.72
N PHE A 97 29.40 2.93 -6.70
CA PHE A 97 30.08 3.25 -5.46
C PHE A 97 30.03 4.76 -5.15
N ASP A 98 30.97 5.54 -5.62
CA ASP A 98 31.13 6.97 -5.29
C ASP A 98 30.14 7.90 -5.99
N VAL A 99 29.63 7.52 -7.17
CA VAL A 99 28.67 8.34 -7.93
C VAL A 99 27.37 7.56 -8.17
N PRO A 100 26.47 7.48 -7.17
CA PRO A 100 25.20 6.76 -7.28
C PRO A 100 24.27 7.42 -8.30
N LEU A 101 23.14 6.79 -8.60
CA LEU A 101 22.09 7.39 -9.43
C LEU A 101 21.57 8.71 -8.81
N ALA A 102 21.34 8.71 -7.50
CA ALA A 102 20.82 9.85 -6.76
C ALA A 102 21.28 9.87 -5.29
N HIS A 103 21.26 11.03 -4.66
CA HIS A 103 21.69 11.23 -3.26
C HIS A 103 20.81 12.24 -2.52
N ASP A 104 20.98 12.33 -1.19
CA ASP A 104 20.36 13.36 -0.32
C ASP A 104 18.83 13.51 -0.44
N GLY A 105 18.14 12.37 -0.48
CA GLY A 105 16.68 12.32 -0.48
C GLY A 105 16.04 12.31 0.90
N TYR A 106 14.74 12.09 0.93
CA TYR A 106 13.99 11.83 2.16
C TYR A 106 12.65 11.15 1.90
N LEU A 107 12.15 10.45 2.92
CA LEU A 107 10.78 9.94 2.96
C LEU A 107 10.07 10.46 4.20
N ILE A 108 8.79 10.80 4.07
CA ILE A 108 7.94 11.18 5.19
C ILE A 108 7.20 9.93 5.69
N ILE A 109 7.29 9.66 6.98
CA ILE A 109 6.50 8.64 7.67
C ILE A 109 5.50 9.28 8.62
N LYS A 110 4.38 8.61 8.85
CA LYS A 110 3.39 8.98 9.87
C LYS A 110 3.64 8.17 11.13
N THR A 111 3.95 8.86 12.23
CA THR A 111 3.97 8.27 13.57
C THR A 111 2.68 8.66 14.30
N ASP A 112 2.38 8.01 15.43
CA ASP A 112 1.13 8.22 16.20
C ASP A 112 0.90 9.67 16.63
N HIS A 113 1.94 10.51 16.59
CA HIS A 113 1.90 11.89 17.08
C HIS A 113 2.30 12.96 16.05
N GLN A 114 2.94 12.60 14.92
CA GLN A 114 3.38 13.57 13.91
C GLN A 114 3.89 12.93 12.60
N LYS A 115 4.07 13.75 11.56
CA LYS A 115 4.86 13.38 10.39
C LYS A 115 6.35 13.52 10.72
N LYS A 116 7.15 12.49 10.47
CA LYS A 116 8.61 12.51 10.63
C LYS A 116 9.28 12.38 9.27
N ARG A 117 10.28 13.22 9.00
CA ARG A 117 11.12 13.16 7.80
C ARG A 117 12.34 12.30 8.10
N ILE A 118 12.48 11.20 7.35
CA ILE A 118 13.65 10.32 7.40
C ILE A 118 14.52 10.62 6.18
N ARG A 119 15.76 11.03 6.38
CA ARG A 119 16.67 11.36 5.29
C ARG A 119 17.26 10.10 4.67
N LEU A 120 17.54 10.18 3.38
CA LEU A 120 18.25 9.17 2.62
C LEU A 120 19.65 9.67 2.29
N GLU A 121 20.60 8.77 2.34
CA GLU A 121 21.96 9.06 1.88
C GLU A 121 22.03 8.93 0.36
N ARG A 122 21.50 7.83 -0.19
CA ARG A 122 21.65 7.48 -1.61
C ARG A 122 20.61 6.50 -2.11
N VAL A 123 20.41 6.53 -3.43
CA VAL A 123 19.73 5.50 -4.23
C VAL A 123 20.66 5.13 -5.38
N HIS A 124 20.98 3.85 -5.55
CA HIS A 124 21.83 3.39 -6.63
C HIS A 124 21.34 2.09 -7.24
N LEU A 125 21.83 1.78 -8.45
CA LEU A 125 21.44 0.62 -9.22
C LEU A 125 22.50 -0.47 -9.19
N GLU A 126 22.08 -1.71 -9.07
CA GLU A 126 22.97 -2.87 -9.14
C GLU A 126 22.26 -4.09 -9.72
N GLU A 127 23.00 -5.19 -9.89
CA GLU A 127 22.42 -6.48 -10.23
C GLU A 127 22.28 -7.40 -9.01
N ASP A 128 21.22 -8.21 -8.97
CA ASP A 128 21.07 -9.23 -7.94
C ASP A 128 21.95 -10.46 -8.21
N ALA A 129 22.35 -11.13 -7.12
CA ALA A 129 23.00 -12.42 -7.16
C ALA A 129 21.97 -13.55 -7.42
N ALA A 130 22.48 -14.70 -7.87
CA ALA A 130 21.68 -15.91 -8.03
C ALA A 130 21.15 -16.45 -6.69
N LYS A 131 20.37 -17.53 -6.73
CA LYS A 131 19.82 -18.17 -5.53
C LYS A 131 20.62 -19.41 -5.17
N ASN A 132 21.05 -19.50 -3.91
CA ASN A 132 21.62 -20.71 -3.33
C ASN A 132 20.54 -21.54 -2.63
N ILE A 133 20.52 -22.84 -2.87
CA ILE A 133 19.62 -23.80 -2.25
C ILE A 133 20.47 -24.88 -1.58
N HIS A 134 20.49 -24.90 -0.25
CA HIS A 134 21.26 -25.87 0.52
C HIS A 134 20.46 -27.18 0.66
N GLN A 135 21.05 -28.30 0.21
CA GLN A 135 20.50 -29.64 0.32
C GLN A 135 21.53 -30.59 0.93
N GLY A 136 21.37 -30.88 2.22
CA GLY A 136 22.33 -31.69 2.96
C GLY A 136 23.74 -31.07 2.93
N ASN A 137 24.69 -31.78 2.31
CA ASN A 137 26.08 -31.36 2.19
C ASN A 137 26.42 -30.66 0.85
N LYS A 138 25.42 -30.37 0.01
CA LYS A 138 25.59 -29.71 -1.29
C LYS A 138 24.80 -28.41 -1.35
N THR A 139 25.29 -27.46 -2.14
CA THR A 139 24.57 -26.24 -2.50
C THR A 139 24.27 -26.30 -3.99
N LEU A 140 23.00 -26.17 -4.34
CA LEU A 140 22.53 -26.01 -5.71
C LEU A 140 22.41 -24.51 -6.00
N VAL A 141 22.82 -24.09 -7.19
CA VAL A 141 22.77 -22.68 -7.61
C VAL A 141 21.77 -22.54 -8.76
N ASP A 142 20.83 -21.61 -8.60
CA ASP A 142 19.88 -21.21 -9.64
C ASP A 142 20.13 -19.77 -10.08
N PHE A 143 20.68 -19.62 -11.29
CA PHE A 143 21.07 -18.36 -11.90
C PHE A 143 19.91 -17.59 -12.55
N ASN A 144 18.66 -18.07 -12.46
CA ASN A 144 17.49 -17.35 -12.96
C ASN A 144 17.41 -15.92 -12.43
N ARG A 145 17.67 -15.70 -11.13
CA ARG A 145 17.67 -14.36 -10.51
C ARG A 145 18.95 -13.57 -10.77
N GLY A 146 20.06 -14.23 -11.10
CA GLY A 146 21.35 -13.56 -11.31
C GLY A 146 21.26 -12.54 -12.44
N GLY A 147 21.59 -11.28 -12.17
CA GLY A 147 21.49 -10.17 -13.13
C GLY A 147 20.18 -9.36 -13.06
N THR A 148 19.22 -9.73 -12.21
CA THR A 148 17.97 -8.96 -12.01
C THR A 148 18.27 -7.53 -11.52
N PRO A 149 17.61 -6.47 -12.04
CA PRO A 149 17.88 -5.12 -11.57
C PRO A 149 17.42 -4.87 -10.13
N LEU A 150 18.29 -4.24 -9.36
CA LEU A 150 18.04 -3.79 -8.00
C LEU A 150 18.26 -2.28 -7.89
N ALA A 151 17.42 -1.64 -7.09
CA ALA A 151 17.73 -0.35 -6.51
C ALA A 151 18.08 -0.54 -5.03
N GLU A 152 19.27 -0.13 -4.61
CA GLU A 152 19.66 -0.09 -3.21
C GLU A 152 19.45 1.34 -2.66
N ILE A 153 18.64 1.44 -1.61
CA ILE A 153 18.30 2.65 -0.88
C ILE A 153 18.95 2.58 0.49
N VAL A 154 19.80 3.56 0.79
CA VAL A 154 20.47 3.67 2.09
C VAL A 154 19.91 4.88 2.83
N THR A 155 19.39 4.66 4.04
CA THR A 155 18.90 5.75 4.88
C THR A 155 20.04 6.38 5.68
N ARG A 156 19.88 7.66 6.03
CA ARG A 156 20.62 8.22 7.16
C ARG A 156 20.09 7.61 8.47
N PRO A 157 20.85 7.66 9.56
CA PRO A 157 20.46 7.00 10.80
C PRO A 157 19.49 7.88 11.63
N ASP A 158 18.32 8.17 11.05
CA ASP A 158 17.32 9.11 11.58
C ASP A 158 16.20 8.44 12.39
N PHE A 159 16.23 7.11 12.49
CA PHE A 159 15.24 6.33 13.23
C PHE A 159 15.63 6.20 14.70
N ASP A 160 14.72 6.54 15.60
CA ASP A 160 14.93 6.42 17.06
C ASP A 160 14.01 5.39 17.71
N GLN A 161 12.98 4.92 16.99
CA GLN A 161 12.13 3.81 17.42
C GLN A 161 12.08 2.68 16.35
N PRO A 162 12.10 1.41 16.76
CA PRO A 162 11.91 0.27 15.85
C PRO A 162 10.63 0.32 15.00
N THR A 163 9.56 0.92 15.55
CA THR A 163 8.27 1.10 14.86
C THR A 163 8.40 1.99 13.62
N GLU A 164 9.23 3.04 13.68
CA GLU A 164 9.47 3.96 12.57
C GLU A 164 10.14 3.26 11.37
N ALA A 165 11.08 2.35 11.63
CA ALA A 165 11.74 1.56 10.58
C ALA A 165 10.72 0.70 9.81
N LYS A 166 9.78 0.07 10.52
CA LYS A 166 8.67 -0.68 9.92
C LYS A 166 7.75 0.22 9.11
N GLN A 167 7.34 1.37 9.65
CA GLN A 167 6.47 2.33 8.95
C GLN A 167 7.14 2.86 7.68
N PHE A 168 8.43 3.15 7.73
CA PHE A 168 9.23 3.55 6.58
C PHE A 168 9.22 2.49 5.49
N LEU A 169 9.51 1.23 5.82
CA LEU A 169 9.52 0.14 4.85
C LEU A 169 8.14 -0.10 4.23
N GLN A 170 7.06 0.03 5.02
CA GLN A 170 5.69 -0.05 4.53
C GLN A 170 5.36 1.09 3.56
N GLN A 171 5.79 2.31 3.88
CA GLN A 171 5.59 3.48 3.03
C GLN A 171 6.41 3.38 1.74
N LEU A 172 7.67 2.95 1.81
CA LEU A 172 8.51 2.69 0.64
C LEU A 172 7.89 1.63 -0.27
N ARG A 173 7.39 0.53 0.30
CA ARG A 173 6.65 -0.50 -0.46
C ARG A 173 5.44 0.10 -1.18
N LEU A 174 4.68 0.95 -0.49
CA LEU A 174 3.49 1.57 -1.06
C LEU A 174 3.85 2.48 -2.23
N ILE A 175 4.89 3.31 -2.09
CA ILE A 175 5.41 4.16 -3.17
C ILE A 175 5.87 3.31 -4.35
N ALA A 176 6.70 2.29 -4.12
CA ALA A 176 7.22 1.43 -5.20
C ALA A 176 6.08 0.77 -6.01
N ARG A 177 5.01 0.32 -5.33
CA ARG A 177 3.82 -0.23 -5.97
C ARG A 177 3.00 0.82 -6.71
N TYR A 178 2.87 2.02 -6.15
CA TYR A 178 2.18 3.13 -6.83
C TYR A 178 2.88 3.51 -8.13
N LEU A 179 4.20 3.65 -8.09
CA LEU A 179 5.03 3.92 -9.27
C LEU A 179 5.02 2.77 -10.29
N GLY A 180 4.62 1.56 -9.87
CA GLY A 180 4.67 0.36 -10.71
C GLY A 180 6.07 -0.19 -10.93
N VAL A 181 7.08 0.27 -10.18
CA VAL A 181 8.48 -0.12 -10.34
C VAL A 181 8.82 -1.43 -9.62
N SER A 182 8.02 -1.86 -8.65
CA SER A 182 8.23 -3.12 -7.93
C SER A 182 6.95 -3.59 -7.24
N ASP A 183 6.75 -4.90 -7.16
CA ASP A 183 5.73 -5.50 -6.28
C ASP A 183 6.19 -5.47 -4.81
N ALA A 184 7.49 -5.29 -4.55
CA ALA A 184 8.08 -5.00 -3.25
C ALA A 184 7.61 -5.96 -2.13
N ASP A 185 7.48 -7.23 -2.48
CA ASP A 185 7.09 -8.32 -1.58
C ASP A 185 8.32 -8.86 -0.83
N MET A 186 8.32 -8.74 0.50
CA MET A 186 9.42 -9.24 1.32
C MET A 186 9.47 -10.76 1.39
N GLU A 187 8.32 -11.45 1.34
CA GLU A 187 8.26 -12.91 1.43
C GLU A 187 8.88 -13.56 0.20
N LYS A 188 8.75 -12.88 -0.95
CA LYS A 188 9.37 -13.25 -2.23
C LYS A 188 10.80 -12.72 -2.40
N GLY A 189 11.31 -11.95 -1.44
CA GLY A 189 12.64 -11.35 -1.50
C GLY A 189 12.78 -10.20 -2.51
N GLN A 190 11.67 -9.62 -2.97
CA GLN A 190 11.65 -8.46 -3.88
C GLN A 190 11.91 -7.16 -3.12
N LEU A 191 11.66 -7.13 -1.81
CA LEU A 191 12.07 -6.08 -0.89
C LEU A 191 12.88 -6.73 0.23
N ARG A 192 14.15 -6.38 0.35
CA ARG A 192 15.06 -6.91 1.38
C ARG A 192 15.60 -5.76 2.20
N CYS A 193 15.84 -5.98 3.49
CA CYS A 193 16.34 -4.95 4.39
C CYS A 193 17.36 -5.54 5.35
N ASP A 194 18.52 -4.90 5.44
CA ASP A 194 19.46 -5.06 6.53
C ASP A 194 19.35 -3.84 7.44
N ALA A 195 19.28 -4.06 8.75
CA ALA A 195 19.06 -3.00 9.72
C ALA A 195 20.31 -2.76 10.58
N ASN A 196 20.74 -1.52 10.70
CA ASN A 196 21.87 -1.11 11.51
C ASN A 196 21.36 -0.41 12.77
N ILE A 197 21.78 -0.84 13.95
CA ILE A 197 21.39 -0.24 15.23
C ILE A 197 22.59 -0.01 16.15
N SER A 198 22.63 1.17 16.76
CA SER A 198 23.60 1.54 17.79
C SER A 198 22.88 2.34 18.88
N LEU A 199 23.36 2.20 20.11
CA LEU A 199 22.92 3.04 21.24
C LEU A 199 24.04 3.99 21.66
N ARG A 200 23.66 5.17 22.14
CA ARG A 200 24.57 6.13 22.78
C ARG A 200 23.93 6.77 24.01
N PRO A 201 24.70 7.25 25.00
CA PRO A 201 24.16 8.05 26.10
C PRO A 201 23.46 9.32 25.58
N GLN A 202 22.33 9.70 26.19
CA GLN A 202 21.60 10.90 25.79
C GLN A 202 22.47 12.16 25.88
N GLY A 203 22.45 12.98 24.82
CA GLY A 203 23.27 14.18 24.71
C GLY A 203 24.73 13.95 24.27
N ASP A 204 25.18 12.70 24.16
CA ASP A 204 26.48 12.38 23.56
C ASP A 204 26.40 12.54 22.02
N GLN A 205 27.48 13.05 21.41
CA GLN A 205 27.60 13.15 19.95
C GLN A 205 28.50 12.07 19.36
N LYS A 206 29.21 11.30 20.20
CA LYS A 206 30.08 10.22 19.76
C LYS A 206 29.26 9.11 19.09
N LEU A 207 29.76 8.62 17.95
CA LEU A 207 29.24 7.41 17.31
C LEU A 207 29.87 6.18 17.96
N TYR A 208 29.03 5.20 18.28
CA TYR A 208 29.43 3.92 18.86
C TYR A 208 29.35 2.80 17.82
N PRO A 209 30.01 1.66 18.05
CA PRO A 209 29.98 0.54 17.12
C PRO A 209 28.56 0.05 16.86
N LYS A 210 28.18 -0.01 15.58
CA LYS A 210 26.86 -0.49 15.16
C LYS A 210 26.76 -2.02 15.14
N THR A 211 25.56 -2.53 15.38
CA THR A 211 25.18 -3.92 15.10
C THR A 211 24.34 -3.95 13.82
N GLU A 212 24.79 -4.73 12.85
CA GLU A 212 24.08 -5.00 11.59
C GLU A 212 23.25 -6.28 11.75
N ILE A 213 21.94 -6.19 11.55
CA ILE A 213 20.99 -7.29 11.65
C ILE A 213 20.58 -7.71 10.22
N LYS A 214 20.79 -8.99 9.91
CA LYS A 214 20.41 -9.63 8.64
C LYS A 214 19.27 -10.62 8.82
N ASN A 215 18.76 -11.17 7.71
CA ASN A 215 17.68 -12.16 7.65
C ASN A 215 16.31 -11.63 8.12
N LEU A 216 15.98 -10.39 7.75
CA LEU A 216 14.72 -9.74 8.10
C LEU A 216 13.68 -9.92 6.99
N ASN A 217 12.92 -11.01 7.04
CA ASN A 217 12.01 -11.42 5.95
C ASN A 217 10.60 -10.81 6.01
N SER A 218 10.28 -10.01 7.03
CA SER A 218 8.99 -9.33 7.13
C SER A 218 9.11 -8.01 7.89
N PHE A 219 8.17 -7.08 7.69
CA PHE A 219 8.15 -5.82 8.43
C PHE A 219 8.04 -6.02 9.94
N LYS A 220 7.32 -7.06 10.38
CA LYS A 220 7.19 -7.42 11.80
C LYS A 220 8.51 -7.98 12.34
N ALA A 221 9.25 -8.74 11.53
CA ALA A 221 10.58 -9.23 11.90
C ALA A 221 11.56 -8.06 12.08
N VAL A 222 11.55 -7.06 11.20
CA VAL A 222 12.38 -5.84 11.33
C VAL A 222 12.13 -5.14 12.66
N GLU A 223 10.86 -4.83 12.97
CA GLU A 223 10.47 -4.19 14.23
C GLU A 223 10.91 -4.99 15.46
N LYS A 224 10.61 -6.30 15.49
CA LYS A 224 10.97 -7.18 16.60
C LYS A 224 12.48 -7.32 16.79
N ALA A 225 13.23 -7.47 15.69
CA ALA A 225 14.67 -7.65 15.74
C ALA A 225 15.38 -6.40 16.27
N LEU A 226 14.94 -5.22 15.80
CA LEU A 226 15.41 -3.93 16.30
C LEU A 226 15.04 -3.71 17.78
N GLU A 227 13.83 -4.09 18.18
CA GLU A 227 13.40 -4.01 19.59
C GLU A 227 14.23 -4.91 20.50
N PHE A 228 14.45 -6.17 20.09
CA PHE A 228 15.30 -7.11 20.82
C PHE A 228 16.72 -6.57 20.94
N GLU A 229 17.29 -6.09 19.83
CA GLU A 229 18.67 -5.61 19.80
C GLU A 229 18.84 -4.31 20.60
N ARG A 230 17.84 -3.44 20.61
CA ARG A 230 17.80 -2.28 21.51
C ARG A 230 17.91 -2.72 22.96
N GLN A 231 17.02 -3.59 23.42
CA GLN A 231 17.00 -4.09 24.80
C GLN A 231 18.30 -4.82 25.18
N ARG A 232 18.88 -5.58 24.23
CA ARG A 232 20.16 -6.26 24.42
C ARG A 232 21.29 -5.26 24.65
N GLN A 233 21.38 -4.23 23.81
CA GLN A 233 22.40 -3.19 23.94
C GLN A 233 22.20 -2.34 25.19
N GLU A 234 20.96 -2.02 25.57
CA GLU A 234 20.65 -1.31 26.84
C GLU A 234 21.21 -2.07 28.05
N LYS A 235 20.95 -3.37 28.14
CA LYS A 235 21.50 -4.22 29.21
C LYS A 235 23.02 -4.21 29.24
N LEU A 236 23.68 -4.26 28.08
CA LEU A 236 25.13 -4.19 27.98
C LEU A 236 25.68 -2.84 28.46
N TRP A 237 25.01 -1.75 28.09
CA TRP A 237 25.32 -0.41 28.54
C TRP A 237 25.14 -0.26 30.06
N GLU A 238 24.05 -0.75 30.63
CA GLU A 238 23.79 -0.77 32.08
C GLU A 238 24.86 -1.56 32.86
N GLN A 239 25.35 -2.66 32.26
CA GLN A 239 26.45 -3.47 32.80
C GLN A 239 27.83 -2.84 32.58
N LYS A 240 27.91 -1.61 32.03
CA LYS A 240 29.15 -0.91 31.67
C LYS A 240 30.03 -1.70 30.68
N LYS A 241 29.41 -2.53 29.84
CA LYS A 241 30.05 -3.33 28.79
C LYS A 241 29.41 -3.06 27.42
N PRO A 242 29.35 -1.79 26.97
CA PRO A 242 28.73 -1.49 25.68
C PRO A 242 29.47 -2.20 24.54
N PRO A 243 28.80 -2.47 23.41
CA PRO A 243 29.46 -3.04 22.23
C PRO A 243 30.74 -2.27 21.86
N GLN A 244 31.87 -2.99 21.81
CA GLN A 244 33.19 -2.40 21.52
C GLN A 244 33.56 -2.48 20.04
N LEU A 245 32.95 -3.42 19.30
CA LEU A 245 33.22 -3.69 17.90
C LEU A 245 31.91 -3.79 17.12
N THR A 246 31.98 -3.48 15.82
CA THR A 246 30.86 -3.71 14.91
C THR A 246 30.65 -5.21 14.73
N SER A 247 29.40 -5.65 14.85
CA SER A 247 29.03 -7.06 14.72
C SER A 247 27.94 -7.25 13.68
N THR A 248 27.92 -8.43 13.06
CA THR A 248 26.81 -8.86 12.20
C THR A 248 26.05 -9.98 12.90
N ARG A 249 24.76 -9.77 13.10
CA ARG A 249 23.84 -10.72 13.74
C ARG A 249 22.73 -11.11 12.76
N GLY A 250 22.22 -12.32 12.87
CA GLY A 250 21.04 -12.79 12.15
C GLY A 250 19.83 -12.81 13.08
N TRP A 251 18.66 -12.46 12.56
CA TRP A 251 17.40 -12.65 13.28
C TRP A 251 16.93 -14.11 13.18
N ASP A 252 16.64 -14.74 14.34
CA ASP A 252 16.00 -16.05 14.42
C ASP A 252 14.52 -15.87 14.82
N GLU A 253 13.62 -16.04 13.85
CA GLU A 253 12.17 -15.83 14.06
C GLU A 253 11.57 -16.85 15.05
N ASN A 254 12.10 -18.07 15.11
CA ASN A 254 11.58 -19.13 15.99
C ASN A 254 11.93 -18.86 17.44
N ARG A 255 13.13 -18.35 17.69
CA ARG A 255 13.61 -18.04 19.04
C ARG A 255 13.29 -16.61 19.46
N GLY A 256 13.02 -15.71 18.52
CA GLY A 256 12.73 -14.31 18.79
C GLY A 256 13.96 -13.53 19.29
N GLU A 257 15.16 -13.88 18.82
CA GLU A 257 16.43 -13.28 19.25
C GLU A 257 17.38 -13.01 18.07
N THR A 258 18.36 -12.13 18.30
CA THR A 258 19.48 -11.92 17.37
C THR A 258 20.65 -12.84 17.74
N VAL A 259 21.06 -13.70 16.81
CA VAL A 259 22.20 -14.62 16.97
C VAL A 259 23.43 -14.04 16.27
N GLU A 260 24.58 -14.06 16.93
CA GLU A 260 25.82 -13.59 16.33
C GLU A 260 26.26 -14.54 15.22
N GLN A 261 26.50 -14.00 14.03
CA GLN A 261 27.00 -14.80 12.91
C GLN A 261 28.51 -14.65 12.76
N ARG A 262 28.99 -13.41 12.88
CA ARG A 262 30.41 -13.07 12.80
C ARG A 262 30.69 -11.76 13.52
N THR A 263 31.85 -11.70 14.16
CA THR A 263 32.45 -10.45 14.64
C THR A 263 33.36 -9.95 13.52
N LYS A 264 33.14 -8.73 12.99
CA LYS A 264 34.00 -8.18 11.93
C LYS A 264 35.33 -7.75 12.56
N GLU A 265 36.38 -8.57 12.44
CA GLU A 265 37.75 -8.17 12.83
C GLU A 265 38.35 -7.13 11.87
N SER A 266 37.84 -7.06 10.62
CA SER A 266 38.14 -6.02 9.62
C SER A 266 36.97 -5.82 8.65
N PHE A 267 36.91 -4.67 7.98
CA PHE A 267 35.98 -4.47 6.85
C PHE A 267 36.48 -5.28 5.65
N ALA A 268 35.59 -6.07 5.02
CA ALA A 268 35.94 -6.79 3.81
C ALA A 268 36.30 -5.79 2.71
N ASP A 269 37.52 -5.90 2.17
CA ASP A 269 37.97 -5.07 1.05
C ASP A 269 37.35 -5.58 -0.26
N TYR A 270 36.22 -4.98 -0.63
CA TYR A 270 35.53 -5.27 -1.88
C TYR A 270 36.24 -4.71 -3.13
N ARG A 271 37.36 -4.00 -2.96
CA ARG A 271 38.19 -3.47 -4.05
C ARG A 271 37.36 -2.78 -5.12
N TYR A 272 36.52 -1.83 -4.73
CA TYR A 272 35.69 -1.09 -5.67
C TYR A 272 36.55 -0.37 -6.70
N PHE A 273 36.18 -0.48 -7.98
CA PHE A 273 36.74 0.32 -9.06
C PHE A 273 35.72 0.50 -10.19
N PRO A 274 35.83 1.56 -11.02
CA PRO A 274 34.92 1.80 -12.13
C PRO A 274 34.81 0.61 -13.08
N GLU A 275 33.60 0.27 -13.50
CA GLU A 275 33.34 -0.80 -14.49
C GLU A 275 33.82 -0.34 -15.88
N PRO A 276 34.96 -0.84 -16.40
CA PRO A 276 35.51 -0.38 -17.68
C PRO A 276 34.65 -0.78 -18.88
N ASP A 277 33.82 -1.81 -18.76
CA ASP A 277 32.99 -2.32 -19.86
C ASP A 277 31.74 -1.45 -20.09
N LEU A 278 31.41 -0.56 -19.15
CA LEU A 278 30.27 0.35 -19.23
C LEU A 278 30.75 1.80 -19.25
N PRO A 279 30.41 2.60 -20.28
CA PRO A 279 30.71 4.02 -20.26
C PRO A 279 29.93 4.71 -19.13
N PRO A 280 30.38 5.89 -18.67
CA PRO A 280 29.63 6.69 -17.71
C PRO A 280 28.18 6.93 -18.17
N LEU A 281 27.24 6.81 -17.24
CA LEU A 281 25.82 7.03 -17.48
C LEU A 281 25.55 8.54 -17.42
N VAL A 282 25.22 9.12 -18.59
CA VAL A 282 24.82 10.52 -18.69
C VAL A 282 23.30 10.62 -18.64
N ILE A 283 22.78 11.16 -17.54
CA ILE A 283 21.35 11.33 -17.29
C ILE A 283 20.92 12.67 -17.88
N LYS A 284 20.35 12.61 -19.08
CA LYS A 284 19.80 13.78 -19.76
C LYS A 284 18.52 14.25 -19.08
N GLU A 285 18.29 15.56 -19.11
CA GLU A 285 17.05 16.18 -18.60
C GLU A 285 15.78 15.56 -19.23
N SER A 286 15.84 15.17 -20.51
CA SER A 286 14.74 14.48 -21.18
C SER A 286 14.35 13.16 -20.51
N LEU A 287 15.32 12.43 -19.95
CA LEU A 287 15.08 11.16 -19.26
C LEU A 287 14.44 11.40 -17.89
N ILE A 288 14.89 12.44 -17.17
CA ILE A 288 14.29 12.88 -15.91
C ILE A 288 12.84 13.31 -16.14
N ASN A 289 12.58 14.13 -17.16
CA ASN A 289 11.24 14.57 -17.52
C ASN A 289 10.32 13.41 -17.92
N GLN A 290 10.83 12.42 -18.64
CA GLN A 290 10.08 11.19 -18.93
C GLN A 290 9.72 10.43 -17.65
N ALA A 291 10.70 10.21 -16.76
CA ALA A 291 10.49 9.54 -15.48
C ALA A 291 9.47 10.28 -14.61
N GLN A 292 9.49 11.62 -14.60
CA GLN A 292 8.56 12.46 -13.85
C GLN A 292 7.15 12.47 -14.47
N SER A 293 7.02 12.52 -15.80
CA SER A 293 5.72 12.58 -16.48
C SER A 293 4.86 11.31 -16.28
N LEU A 294 5.52 10.19 -15.98
CA LEU A 294 4.89 8.90 -15.72
C LEU A 294 4.60 8.67 -14.23
N MET A 295 5.07 9.55 -13.34
CA MET A 295 4.82 9.41 -11.91
C MET A 295 3.34 9.69 -11.60
N PRO A 296 2.62 8.75 -10.96
CA PRO A 296 1.33 9.06 -10.37
C PRO A 296 1.50 9.98 -9.17
N GLU A 297 0.39 10.59 -8.74
CA GLU A 297 0.29 11.22 -7.43
C GLU A 297 0.71 10.24 -6.33
N LEU A 298 1.63 10.65 -5.46
CA LEU A 298 2.15 9.76 -4.42
C LEU A 298 1.08 9.49 -3.35
N PRO A 299 1.16 8.36 -2.63
CA PRO A 299 0.12 7.97 -1.68
C PRO A 299 -0.22 9.03 -0.64
N LEU A 300 0.79 9.66 -0.02
CA LEU A 300 0.57 10.68 1.00
C LEU A 300 -0.03 11.97 0.44
N GLU A 301 0.39 12.38 -0.76
CA GLU A 301 -0.15 13.55 -1.45
C GLU A 301 -1.63 13.31 -1.78
N ARG A 302 -1.94 12.11 -2.29
CA ARG A 302 -3.31 11.68 -2.60
C ARG A 302 -4.20 11.62 -1.37
N GLU A 303 -3.67 11.14 -0.25
CA GLU A 303 -4.40 11.12 1.02
C GLU A 303 -4.69 12.55 1.51
N GLU A 304 -3.70 13.44 1.48
CA GLU A 304 -3.88 14.86 1.83
C GLU A 304 -4.91 15.54 0.93
N ARG A 305 -4.89 15.24 -0.37
CA ARG A 305 -5.88 15.73 -1.31
C ARG A 305 -7.27 15.17 -1.01
N PHE A 306 -7.42 13.87 -0.73
CA PHE A 306 -8.72 13.31 -0.35
C PHE A 306 -9.30 13.96 0.90
N ILE A 307 -8.48 14.23 1.91
CA ILE A 307 -8.90 14.94 3.11
C ILE A 307 -9.33 16.37 2.78
N LYS A 308 -8.51 17.12 2.03
CA LYS A 308 -8.75 18.53 1.71
C LYS A 308 -9.89 18.75 0.72
N GLU A 309 -9.92 17.96 -0.34
CA GLU A 309 -10.84 18.10 -1.46
C GLU A 309 -12.21 17.53 -1.11
N TYR A 310 -12.26 16.32 -0.54
CA TYR A 310 -13.51 15.61 -0.28
C TYR A 310 -13.98 15.68 1.17
N GLY A 311 -13.15 16.18 2.09
CA GLY A 311 -13.51 16.25 3.51
C GLY A 311 -13.51 14.89 4.19
N LEU A 312 -12.74 13.92 3.68
CA LEU A 312 -12.63 12.60 4.28
C LEU A 312 -11.91 12.66 5.63
N LEU A 313 -12.28 11.75 6.53
CA LEU A 313 -11.52 11.57 7.76
C LEU A 313 -10.18 10.89 7.43
N PRO A 314 -9.08 11.18 8.17
CA PRO A 314 -7.78 10.58 7.89
C PRO A 314 -7.78 9.03 7.83
N PRO A 315 -8.48 8.30 8.72
CA PRO A 315 -8.53 6.84 8.63
C PRO A 315 -9.20 6.34 7.34
N ASP A 316 -10.23 7.04 6.87
CA ASP A 316 -10.95 6.66 5.65
C ASP A 316 -10.06 6.86 4.41
N ALA A 317 -9.35 7.99 4.34
CA ALA A 317 -8.41 8.28 3.27
C ALA A 317 -7.22 7.31 3.29
N GLU A 318 -6.66 7.01 4.47
CA GLU A 318 -5.56 6.05 4.64
C GLU A 318 -5.94 4.64 4.14
N VAL A 319 -7.18 4.21 4.39
CA VAL A 319 -7.65 2.89 3.91
C VAL A 319 -7.73 2.85 2.38
N LEU A 320 -8.21 3.91 1.73
CA LEU A 320 -8.31 3.98 0.26
C LEU A 320 -6.94 3.97 -0.41
N ILE A 321 -5.96 4.70 0.13
CA ILE A 321 -4.62 4.81 -0.48
C ILE A 321 -3.71 3.60 -0.25
N LYS A 322 -4.13 2.61 0.55
CA LYS A 322 -3.34 1.38 0.77
C LYS A 322 -3.10 0.57 -0.49
N GLN A 323 -3.96 0.72 -1.49
CA GLN A 323 -3.77 0.15 -2.82
C GLN A 323 -4.18 1.18 -3.87
N LYS A 324 -3.31 1.40 -4.87
CA LYS A 324 -3.55 2.39 -5.93
C LYS A 324 -4.89 2.20 -6.61
N ASN A 325 -5.27 0.95 -6.89
CA ASN A 325 -6.51 0.63 -7.58
C ASN A 325 -7.77 1.06 -6.81
N TRP A 326 -7.78 0.96 -5.47
CA TRP A 326 -8.91 1.43 -4.66
C TRP A 326 -9.01 2.95 -4.64
N ALA A 327 -7.87 3.65 -4.59
CA ALA A 327 -7.83 5.09 -4.71
C ALA A 327 -8.27 5.57 -6.11
N ASP A 328 -7.80 4.92 -7.18
CA ASP A 328 -8.22 5.20 -8.56
C ASP A 328 -9.72 4.96 -8.72
N TYR A 329 -10.23 3.84 -8.22
CA TYR A 329 -11.64 3.50 -8.27
C TYR A 329 -12.51 4.48 -7.49
N TYR A 330 -12.10 4.87 -6.29
CA TYR A 330 -12.82 5.87 -5.51
C TYR A 330 -12.96 7.20 -6.27
N GLU A 331 -11.89 7.67 -6.90
CA GLU A 331 -11.96 8.90 -7.70
C GLU A 331 -12.83 8.77 -8.94
N ALA A 332 -12.75 7.64 -9.64
CA ALA A 332 -13.63 7.35 -10.76
C ALA A 332 -15.11 7.38 -10.32
N VAL A 333 -15.43 6.74 -9.18
CA VAL A 333 -16.78 6.80 -8.58
C VAL A 333 -17.17 8.24 -8.28
N MET A 334 -16.29 9.04 -7.68
CA MET A 334 -16.59 10.45 -7.38
C MET A 334 -16.82 11.28 -8.65
N SER A 335 -16.08 11.01 -9.73
CA SER A 335 -16.25 11.64 -11.03
C SER A 335 -17.61 11.30 -11.63
N ASP A 336 -17.98 10.01 -11.68
CA ASP A 336 -19.26 9.55 -12.21
C ASP A 336 -20.44 10.05 -11.35
N PHE A 337 -20.25 10.11 -10.03
CA PHE A 337 -21.27 10.61 -9.11
C PHE A 337 -21.51 12.11 -9.28
N ARG A 338 -20.46 12.87 -9.63
CA ARG A 338 -20.57 14.28 -10.02
C ARG A 338 -21.33 14.45 -11.32
N ALA A 339 -20.97 13.69 -12.36
CA ALA A 339 -21.64 13.73 -13.66
C ALA A 339 -23.13 13.39 -13.53
N TRP A 340 -23.44 12.37 -12.74
CA TRP A 340 -24.81 12.00 -12.41
C TRP A 340 -25.59 13.13 -11.73
N LEU A 341 -24.99 13.80 -10.73
CA LEU A 341 -25.64 14.89 -9.99
C LEU A 341 -26.03 16.03 -10.94
N PHE A 342 -25.15 16.37 -11.88
CA PHE A 342 -25.42 17.43 -12.86
C PHE A 342 -26.52 17.02 -13.83
N LYS A 343 -26.47 15.78 -14.35
CA LYS A 343 -27.50 15.24 -15.25
C LYS A 343 -28.88 15.20 -14.57
N ALA A 344 -28.95 14.75 -13.33
CA ALA A 344 -30.20 14.69 -12.55
C ALA A 344 -30.83 16.07 -12.33
N ASN A 345 -30.02 17.13 -12.37
CA ASN A 345 -30.45 18.52 -12.21
C ASN A 345 -30.52 19.30 -13.54
N GLY A 346 -30.28 18.65 -14.68
CA GLY A 346 -30.32 19.29 -16.01
C GLY A 346 -29.23 20.36 -16.20
N LEU A 347 -28.11 20.24 -15.50
CA LEU A 347 -27.02 21.22 -15.50
C LEU A 347 -25.86 20.78 -16.41
N SER A 348 -25.26 21.75 -17.09
CA SER A 348 -23.97 21.56 -17.78
C SER A 348 -22.82 21.63 -16.78
N GLU A 349 -21.80 20.77 -16.93
CA GLU A 349 -20.68 20.68 -15.98
C GLU A 349 -19.91 22.00 -15.81
N VAL A 350 -19.90 22.83 -16.85
CA VAL A 350 -19.18 24.11 -16.88
C VAL A 350 -19.99 25.28 -16.31
N SER A 351 -21.23 25.05 -15.87
CA SER A 351 -22.06 26.12 -15.32
C SER A 351 -21.67 26.46 -13.87
N GLU A 352 -21.78 27.73 -13.50
CA GLU A 352 -21.55 28.17 -12.11
C GLU A 352 -22.52 27.48 -11.13
N GLN A 353 -23.74 27.21 -11.59
CA GLN A 353 -24.77 26.47 -10.84
C GLN A 353 -24.31 25.04 -10.54
N ALA A 354 -23.68 24.35 -11.50
CA ALA A 354 -23.10 23.03 -11.27
C ALA A 354 -21.95 23.07 -10.25
N ALA A 355 -21.08 24.07 -10.34
CA ALA A 355 -20.00 24.25 -9.36
C ALA A 355 -20.53 24.48 -7.94
N GLN A 356 -21.54 25.33 -7.78
CA GLN A 356 -22.18 25.59 -6.48
C GLN A 356 -22.89 24.33 -5.94
N LEU A 357 -23.63 23.61 -6.80
CA LEU A 357 -24.29 22.36 -6.44
C LEU A 357 -23.28 21.31 -5.97
N TRP A 358 -22.16 21.17 -6.70
CA TRP A 358 -21.09 20.26 -6.32
C TRP A 358 -20.49 20.63 -4.96
N GLN A 359 -20.11 21.88 -4.73
CA GLN A 359 -19.55 22.28 -3.43
C GLN A 359 -20.52 22.03 -2.27
N LYS A 360 -21.83 22.20 -2.50
CA LYS A 360 -22.86 21.92 -1.50
C LYS A 360 -22.98 20.43 -1.13
N HIS A 361 -22.83 19.53 -2.10
CA HIS A 361 -23.12 18.10 -1.90
C HIS A 361 -21.87 17.20 -1.85
N LYS A 362 -20.72 17.64 -2.36
CA LYS A 362 -19.47 16.87 -2.49
C LYS A 362 -19.08 16.15 -1.21
N ALA A 363 -19.02 16.84 -0.08
CA ALA A 363 -18.57 16.23 1.18
C ALA A 363 -19.50 15.10 1.65
N PHE A 364 -20.82 15.25 1.46
CA PHE A 364 -21.78 14.21 1.78
C PHE A 364 -21.61 13.00 0.86
N LEU A 365 -21.53 13.24 -0.47
CA LEU A 365 -21.38 12.19 -1.47
C LEU A 365 -20.06 11.43 -1.29
N ALA A 366 -18.98 12.16 -1.01
CA ALA A 366 -17.68 11.59 -0.70
C ALA A 366 -17.71 10.67 0.51
N LYS A 367 -18.35 11.11 1.60
CA LYS A 367 -18.54 10.31 2.81
C LYS A 367 -19.39 9.07 2.53
N LEU A 368 -20.45 9.22 1.73
CA LEU A 368 -21.30 8.10 1.33
C LEU A 368 -20.49 7.07 0.54
N ALA A 369 -19.76 7.50 -0.48
CA ALA A 369 -18.94 6.63 -1.32
C ALA A 369 -17.86 5.90 -0.52
N VAL A 370 -17.07 6.62 0.29
CA VAL A 370 -16.00 6.00 1.06
C VAL A 370 -16.55 4.97 2.04
N ASN A 371 -17.64 5.28 2.75
CA ASN A 371 -18.24 4.34 3.69
C ASN A 371 -18.68 3.06 3.00
N TRP A 372 -19.41 3.15 1.88
CA TRP A 372 -19.87 1.96 1.18
C TRP A 372 -18.71 1.13 0.60
N ILE A 373 -17.66 1.78 0.12
CA ILE A 373 -16.47 1.09 -0.40
C ILE A 373 -15.70 0.40 0.75
N THR A 374 -15.30 1.15 1.77
CA THR A 374 -14.40 0.65 2.81
C THR A 374 -15.09 -0.26 3.82
N THR A 375 -16.43 -0.23 3.92
CA THR A 375 -17.17 -1.08 4.85
C THR A 375 -17.95 -2.19 4.17
N GLU A 376 -18.78 -1.90 3.18
CA GLU A 376 -19.70 -2.87 2.60
C GLU A 376 -19.05 -3.65 1.45
N VAL A 377 -18.36 -2.98 0.52
CA VAL A 377 -17.59 -3.67 -0.54
C VAL A 377 -16.46 -4.49 0.08
N PHE A 378 -15.68 -3.91 0.99
CA PHE A 378 -14.58 -4.63 1.63
C PHE A 378 -15.03 -5.84 2.47
N ARG A 379 -16.28 -5.87 2.94
CA ARG A 379 -16.85 -7.04 3.62
C ARG A 379 -17.14 -8.20 2.66
N LEU A 380 -17.38 -7.93 1.38
CA LEU A 380 -17.62 -8.94 0.35
C LEU A 380 -16.31 -9.51 -0.22
N ILE A 381 -15.21 -8.82 0.00
CA ILE A 381 -13.88 -9.20 -0.48
C ILE A 381 -13.29 -10.32 0.38
N SER A 382 -12.86 -11.40 -0.27
CA SER A 382 -12.12 -12.49 0.37
C SER A 382 -10.66 -12.11 0.63
N LYS A 383 -9.98 -12.84 1.51
CA LYS A 383 -8.54 -12.66 1.76
C LYS A 383 -7.67 -12.81 0.50
N ASP A 384 -8.05 -13.71 -0.40
CA ASP A 384 -7.30 -14.01 -1.63
C ASP A 384 -7.80 -13.23 -2.86
N PHE A 385 -8.55 -12.15 -2.63
CA PHE A 385 -9.11 -11.33 -3.70
C PHE A 385 -8.03 -10.71 -4.59
N LYS A 386 -8.26 -10.79 -5.90
CA LYS A 386 -7.46 -10.09 -6.91
C LYS A 386 -8.29 -8.97 -7.50
N TRP A 387 -7.66 -7.82 -7.70
CA TRP A 387 -8.32 -6.65 -8.29
C TRP A 387 -9.01 -6.97 -9.62
N ASN A 388 -8.40 -7.81 -10.46
CA ASN A 388 -8.94 -8.20 -11.76
C ASN A 388 -10.26 -9.00 -11.68
N ASP A 389 -10.62 -9.51 -10.50
CA ASP A 389 -11.88 -10.23 -10.26
C ASP A 389 -13.02 -9.27 -9.85
N PHE A 390 -12.71 -8.00 -9.59
CA PHE A 390 -13.69 -6.99 -9.18
C PHE A 390 -14.53 -6.53 -10.37
N LYS A 391 -15.85 -6.74 -10.28
CA LYS A 391 -16.77 -6.52 -11.40
C LYS A 391 -17.56 -5.21 -11.33
N ILE A 392 -17.63 -4.58 -10.16
CA ILE A 392 -18.42 -3.35 -10.00
C ILE A 392 -17.64 -2.21 -10.64
N THR A 393 -18.17 -1.65 -11.72
CA THR A 393 -17.58 -0.48 -12.38
C THR A 393 -17.83 0.78 -11.55
N ALA A 394 -17.03 1.82 -11.79
CA ALA A 394 -17.21 3.11 -11.13
C ALA A 394 -18.61 3.71 -11.42
N GLU A 395 -19.08 3.55 -12.66
CA GLU A 395 -20.42 3.96 -13.11
C GLU A 395 -21.53 3.25 -12.33
N ASN A 396 -21.51 1.91 -12.28
CA ASN A 396 -22.52 1.13 -11.57
C ASN A 396 -22.50 1.45 -10.06
N MET A 397 -21.34 1.69 -9.49
CA MET A 397 -21.23 2.10 -8.09
C MET A 397 -21.77 3.51 -7.85
N ALA A 398 -21.48 4.46 -8.73
CA ALA A 398 -22.01 5.82 -8.64
C ALA A 398 -23.54 5.82 -8.76
N GLU A 399 -24.09 5.06 -9.71
CA GLU A 399 -25.54 4.89 -9.85
C GLU A 399 -26.17 4.25 -8.61
N PHE A 400 -25.57 3.18 -8.09
CA PHE A 400 -26.02 2.53 -6.86
C PHE A 400 -26.08 3.51 -5.68
N LEU A 401 -25.01 4.28 -5.47
CA LEU A 401 -24.96 5.30 -4.42
C LEU A 401 -25.98 6.41 -4.65
N SER A 402 -26.30 6.70 -5.91
CA SER A 402 -27.31 7.68 -6.28
C SER A 402 -28.72 7.25 -5.86
N LEU A 403 -29.06 5.96 -5.96
CA LEU A 403 -30.33 5.42 -5.49
C LEU A 403 -30.47 5.60 -3.98
N ILE A 404 -29.37 5.41 -3.23
CA ILE A 404 -29.33 5.64 -1.78
C ILE A 404 -29.47 7.12 -1.45
N TYR A 405 -28.71 7.98 -2.15
CA TYR A 405 -28.75 9.43 -1.96
C TYR A 405 -30.16 10.00 -2.20
N GLN A 406 -30.85 9.53 -3.25
CA GLN A 406 -32.23 9.88 -3.57
C GLN A 406 -33.27 9.20 -2.66
N LYS A 407 -32.85 8.31 -1.75
CA LYS A 407 -33.73 7.49 -0.90
C LYS A 407 -34.71 6.60 -1.69
N LYS A 408 -34.34 6.22 -2.93
CA LYS A 408 -35.10 5.26 -3.75
C LYS A 408 -34.99 3.83 -3.25
N ILE A 409 -33.96 3.55 -2.45
CA ILE A 409 -33.75 2.28 -1.77
C ILE A 409 -33.32 2.56 -0.33
N ASN A 410 -33.73 1.68 0.58
CA ASN A 410 -33.26 1.71 1.97
C ASN A 410 -31.98 0.89 2.16
N SER A 411 -31.41 0.94 3.37
CA SER A 411 -30.14 0.26 3.70
C SER A 411 -30.17 -1.26 3.46
N SER A 412 -31.27 -1.93 3.77
CA SER A 412 -31.41 -3.39 3.59
C SER A 412 -31.46 -3.77 2.10
N ALA A 413 -32.23 -3.02 1.31
CA ALA A 413 -32.27 -3.16 -0.14
C ALA A 413 -30.89 -2.90 -0.76
N ALA A 414 -30.21 -1.84 -0.32
CA ALA A 414 -28.88 -1.48 -0.79
C ALA A 414 -27.84 -2.58 -0.56
N GLN A 415 -27.82 -3.21 0.62
CA GLN A 415 -26.94 -4.35 0.90
C GLN A 415 -27.24 -5.56 0.00
N THR A 416 -28.52 -5.79 -0.32
CA THR A 416 -28.93 -6.89 -1.21
C THR A 416 -28.48 -6.64 -2.64
N ILE A 417 -28.69 -5.41 -3.14
CA ILE A 417 -28.27 -5.00 -4.47
C ILE A 417 -26.75 -5.09 -4.60
N LEU A 418 -25.99 -4.55 -3.64
CA LEU A 418 -24.52 -4.58 -3.67
C LEU A 418 -23.97 -6.00 -3.74
N LYS A 419 -24.56 -6.96 -3.00
CA LYS A 419 -24.16 -8.37 -3.07
C LYS A 419 -24.34 -8.96 -4.46
N GLN A 420 -25.44 -8.62 -5.14
CA GLN A 420 -25.68 -9.07 -6.51
C GLN A 420 -24.73 -8.40 -7.49
N MET A 421 -24.52 -7.08 -7.37
CA MET A 421 -23.54 -6.34 -8.17
C MET A 421 -22.14 -6.94 -8.03
N PHE A 422 -21.73 -7.29 -6.81
CA PHE A 422 -20.42 -7.90 -6.57
C PHE A 422 -20.28 -9.28 -7.25
N ALA A 423 -21.36 -10.06 -7.29
CA ALA A 423 -21.36 -11.38 -7.90
C ALA A 423 -21.43 -11.34 -9.44
N SER A 424 -22.33 -10.53 -10.01
CA SER A 424 -22.61 -10.51 -11.44
C SER A 424 -21.93 -9.37 -12.19
N GLY A 425 -21.72 -8.21 -11.56
CA GLY A 425 -21.34 -6.97 -12.23
C GLY A 425 -22.53 -6.22 -12.84
N ASP A 426 -23.76 -6.69 -12.63
CA ASP A 426 -24.96 -6.09 -13.21
C ASP A 426 -25.26 -4.69 -12.66
N ASP A 427 -26.04 -3.97 -13.46
CA ASP A 427 -26.57 -2.64 -13.18
C ASP A 427 -27.48 -2.63 -11.92
N PRO A 428 -27.30 -1.65 -11.01
CA PRO A 428 -28.02 -1.58 -9.74
C PRO A 428 -29.52 -1.31 -9.90
N SER A 429 -29.93 -0.52 -10.90
CA SER A 429 -31.35 -0.22 -11.16
C SER A 429 -32.06 -1.47 -11.68
N ASN A 430 -31.45 -2.20 -12.59
CA ASN A 430 -31.95 -3.48 -13.08
C ASN A 430 -32.07 -4.53 -11.97
N ILE A 431 -31.09 -4.61 -11.07
CA ILE A 431 -31.18 -5.50 -9.90
C ILE A 431 -32.33 -5.07 -8.97
N ALA A 432 -32.44 -3.77 -8.70
CA ALA A 432 -33.49 -3.23 -7.84
C ALA A 432 -34.89 -3.53 -8.40
N GLU A 433 -35.09 -3.39 -9.70
CA GLU A 433 -36.36 -3.73 -10.38
C GLU A 433 -36.64 -5.24 -10.37
N LYS A 434 -35.67 -6.07 -10.76
CA LYS A 434 -35.83 -7.54 -10.81
C LYS A 434 -36.17 -8.14 -9.44
N LEU A 435 -35.62 -7.56 -8.37
CA LEU A 435 -35.86 -8.03 -7.00
C LEU A 435 -37.00 -7.27 -6.30
N ASP A 436 -37.67 -6.34 -7.00
CA ASP A 436 -38.74 -5.50 -6.46
C ASP A 436 -38.33 -4.79 -5.16
N LEU A 437 -37.16 -4.14 -5.16
CA LEU A 437 -36.53 -3.54 -3.97
C LEU A 437 -36.68 -2.01 -3.86
N ALA A 438 -37.40 -1.38 -4.78
CA ALA A 438 -37.67 0.05 -4.73
C ALA A 438 -38.46 0.41 -3.45
N GLN A 439 -38.11 1.55 -2.85
CA GLN A 439 -38.77 2.04 -1.66
C GLN A 439 -40.20 2.50 -1.98
N ILE A 440 -41.15 2.14 -1.13
CA ILE A 440 -42.55 2.58 -1.24
C ILE A 440 -42.70 3.87 -0.43
N ASP A 441 -42.82 4.98 -1.14
CA ASP A 441 -43.03 6.32 -0.56
C ASP A 441 -44.42 6.90 -0.85
N ASP A 442 -45.24 6.20 -1.65
CA ASP A 442 -46.61 6.62 -1.94
C ASP A 442 -47.50 6.50 -0.69
N VAL A 443 -48.12 7.61 -0.32
CA VAL A 443 -48.94 7.73 0.91
C VAL A 443 -50.14 6.80 0.85
N SER A 444 -50.81 6.69 -0.30
CA SER A 444 -51.99 5.83 -0.44
C SER A 444 -51.64 4.36 -0.20
N THR A 445 -50.54 3.90 -0.82
CA THR A 445 -50.06 2.52 -0.69
C THR A 445 -49.63 2.20 0.75
N LEU A 446 -48.95 3.14 1.42
CA LEU A 446 -48.56 2.99 2.83
C LEU A 446 -49.78 2.99 3.76
N GLU A 447 -50.81 3.80 3.47
CA GLU A 447 -52.06 3.82 4.21
C GLU A 447 -52.85 2.51 4.08
N ASP A 448 -52.89 1.92 2.90
CA ASP A 448 -53.55 0.64 2.64
C ASP A 448 -52.85 -0.50 3.40
N LEU A 449 -51.51 -0.53 3.35
CA LEU A 449 -50.71 -1.49 4.13
C LEU A 449 -50.90 -1.29 5.64
N ALA A 450 -50.91 -0.05 6.11
CA ALA A 450 -51.16 0.26 7.51
C ALA A 450 -52.54 -0.24 7.96
N THR A 451 -53.58 0.04 7.18
CA THR A 451 -54.96 -0.45 7.45
C THR A 451 -54.99 -1.97 7.52
N LYS A 452 -54.36 -2.65 6.55
CA LYS A 452 -54.29 -4.12 6.51
C LYS A 452 -53.62 -4.69 7.76
N VAL A 453 -52.47 -4.15 8.17
CA VAL A 453 -51.73 -4.61 9.36
C VAL A 453 -52.53 -4.38 10.65
N ILE A 454 -53.24 -3.24 10.76
CA ILE A 454 -54.11 -2.95 11.91
C ILE A 454 -55.25 -3.96 11.99
N MET A 455 -55.89 -4.28 10.86
CA MET A 455 -56.97 -5.27 10.80
C MET A 455 -56.49 -6.69 11.12
N MET A 456 -55.25 -7.05 10.79
CA MET A 456 -54.66 -8.35 11.12
C MET A 456 -54.29 -8.48 12.61
N HIS A 457 -54.17 -7.36 13.34
CA HIS A 457 -53.74 -7.32 14.75
C HIS A 457 -54.68 -6.46 15.62
N PRO A 458 -55.98 -6.82 15.72
CA PRO A 458 -56.98 -5.98 16.37
C PRO A 458 -56.78 -5.82 17.89
N ASP A 459 -56.25 -6.85 18.57
CA ASP A 459 -56.03 -6.81 20.01
C ASP A 459 -54.90 -5.85 20.38
N GLN A 460 -53.82 -5.87 19.61
CA GLN A 460 -52.70 -4.93 19.76
C GLN A 460 -53.14 -3.51 19.44
N ALA A 461 -54.05 -3.32 18.47
CA ALA A 461 -54.58 -2.01 18.12
C ALA A 461 -55.42 -1.43 19.27
N LYS A 462 -56.28 -2.25 19.89
CA LYS A 462 -57.03 -1.87 21.11
C LYS A 462 -56.10 -1.49 22.26
N GLN A 463 -55.03 -2.25 22.49
CA GLN A 463 -54.06 -1.97 23.54
C GLN A 463 -53.27 -0.67 23.30
N TYR A 464 -52.96 -0.35 22.04
CA TYR A 464 -52.35 0.93 21.69
C TYR A 464 -53.31 2.09 21.97
N ARG A 465 -54.60 1.96 21.58
CA ARG A 465 -55.65 2.96 21.88
C ARG A 465 -55.86 3.18 23.37
N SER A 466 -55.65 2.15 24.20
CA SER A 466 -55.72 2.27 25.67
C SER A 466 -54.46 2.84 26.32
N GLY A 467 -53.50 3.36 25.54
CA GLY A 467 -52.33 4.10 26.05
C GLY A 467 -51.00 3.34 26.04
N LYS A 468 -50.92 2.10 25.53
CA LYS A 468 -49.63 1.38 25.39
C LYS A 468 -48.88 1.81 24.13
N GLU A 469 -48.33 3.03 24.14
CA GLU A 469 -47.68 3.62 22.95
C GLU A 469 -46.48 2.80 22.41
N ALA A 470 -45.81 1.99 23.24
CA ALA A 470 -44.70 1.13 22.81
C ALA A 470 -45.08 0.12 21.71
N LEU A 471 -46.38 -0.20 21.56
CA LEU A 471 -46.88 -1.09 20.51
C LEU A 471 -46.75 -0.50 19.10
N ILE A 472 -46.47 0.80 18.95
CA ILE A 472 -46.23 1.38 17.62
C ILE A 472 -45.05 0.69 16.92
N LYS A 473 -43.98 0.33 17.65
CA LYS A 473 -42.81 -0.36 17.09
C LYS A 473 -43.17 -1.76 16.57
N PHE A 474 -44.12 -2.43 17.22
CA PHE A 474 -44.64 -3.72 16.74
C PHE A 474 -45.36 -3.55 15.40
N PHE A 475 -46.24 -2.55 15.29
CA PHE A 475 -46.97 -2.26 14.05
C PHE A 475 -46.03 -1.83 12.92
N VAL A 476 -45.03 -0.99 13.20
CA VAL A 476 -43.98 -0.64 12.24
C VAL A 476 -43.25 -1.91 11.79
N GLY A 477 -42.85 -2.80 12.70
CA GLY A 477 -42.22 -4.07 12.34
C GLY A 477 -43.08 -4.95 11.43
N LYS A 478 -44.39 -5.01 11.67
CA LYS A 478 -45.34 -5.78 10.84
C LYS A 478 -45.59 -5.14 9.48
N LEU A 479 -45.69 -3.82 9.41
CA LEU A 479 -45.79 -3.09 8.15
C LEU A 479 -44.49 -3.24 7.32
N MET A 480 -43.34 -3.18 7.97
CA MET A 480 -42.06 -3.50 7.33
C MET A 480 -42.04 -4.94 6.81
N GLN A 481 -42.56 -5.92 7.56
CA GLN A 481 -42.66 -7.30 7.09
C GLN A 481 -43.55 -7.43 5.85
N GLU A 482 -44.74 -6.83 5.85
CA GLU A 482 -45.68 -6.89 4.72
C GLU A 482 -45.22 -6.11 3.48
N SER A 483 -44.53 -5.00 3.68
CA SER A 483 -43.90 -4.27 2.59
C SER A 483 -42.62 -4.94 2.06
N LYS A 484 -42.23 -6.10 2.59
CA LYS A 484 -40.93 -6.77 2.34
C LYS A 484 -39.73 -5.86 2.62
N GLY A 485 -39.88 -5.01 3.62
CA GLY A 485 -38.89 -4.04 4.06
C GLY A 485 -38.82 -2.78 3.21
N ARG A 486 -39.75 -2.54 2.28
CA ARG A 486 -39.71 -1.41 1.32
C ARG A 486 -40.32 -0.12 1.84
N ALA A 487 -41.18 -0.18 2.85
CA ALA A 487 -41.78 1.02 3.40
C ALA A 487 -40.72 1.93 4.05
N ASN A 488 -40.86 3.24 3.91
CA ASN A 488 -40.08 4.20 4.68
C ASN A 488 -40.47 4.08 6.18
N PRO A 489 -39.54 3.74 7.10
CA PRO A 489 -39.90 3.51 8.50
C PRO A 489 -40.52 4.72 9.21
N LEU A 490 -40.05 5.94 8.88
CA LEU A 490 -40.55 7.16 9.50
C LEU A 490 -41.97 7.49 9.00
N ALA A 491 -42.19 7.38 7.69
CA ALA A 491 -43.51 7.60 7.10
C ALA A 491 -44.51 6.54 7.56
N ALA A 492 -44.09 5.27 7.63
CA ALA A 492 -44.89 4.17 8.14
C ALA A 492 -45.31 4.40 9.60
N GLU A 493 -44.38 4.84 10.46
CA GLU A 493 -44.68 5.17 11.85
C GLU A 493 -45.69 6.32 11.94
N GLU A 494 -45.50 7.40 11.17
CA GLU A 494 -46.43 8.54 11.17
C GLU A 494 -47.85 8.14 10.73
N ILE A 495 -47.96 7.37 9.66
CA ILE A 495 -49.24 6.88 9.14
C ILE A 495 -49.93 5.94 10.15
N LEU A 496 -49.19 5.00 10.73
CA LEU A 496 -49.72 4.10 11.76
C LEU A 496 -50.20 4.88 12.99
N ARG A 497 -49.46 5.90 13.44
CA ARG A 497 -49.88 6.76 14.56
C ARG A 497 -51.18 7.51 14.26
N LYS A 498 -51.40 7.91 13.01
CA LYS A 498 -52.66 8.56 12.58
C LYS A 498 -53.81 7.58 12.46
N LYS A 499 -53.60 6.38 11.90
CA LYS A 499 -54.65 5.37 11.62
C LYS A 499 -55.06 4.52 12.83
N ILE A 500 -54.19 4.32 13.81
CA ILE A 500 -54.52 3.51 15.00
C ILE A 500 -55.32 4.33 16.02
N LYS A 501 -55.15 5.66 16.08
CA LYS A 501 -56.06 6.53 16.84
C LYS A 501 -57.47 6.38 16.28
#